data_AF-A0A1Q8VUR7-F1
#
_entry.id   AF-A0A1Q8VUR7-F1
#
_cell.length_a   1.000
_cell.length_b   1.000
_cell.length_c   1.000
_cell.angle_alpha   90.00
_cell.angle_beta   90.00
_cell.angle_gamma   90.00
#
_symmetry.space_group_name_H-M   'P 1'
#
loop_
_entity.id
_entity.type
_entity.pdbx_description
1 polymer ?
#
loop_
_entity_poly.entity_id
_entity_poly.type
_entity_poly.pdbx_seq_one_letter_code
_entity_poly.pdbx_strand_id
1 'polypeptide(L)'
;MPEHTPAPRSSVMDMMALRSVTELPVTRRHVLDPEILRTVAAVDRVGDLTRFNVAEVPELAHLSAPEELLAPDERGWALGHALSLAVEHGQRLWLSEVPRERLGLLRTVLGEHLVHIASPEAPEGVKPPQSNGGEGTDEGRVVVAVSPRRLLDEWATGTPEQISYLRTVLEGTDPLRVSRHTLAALQEAKVDLVPRAGIVRLLHNPRFLAYATVFIYSSLRALPAVYAPGFRGNPWVLWSIDIVTAVPYTWGIIAMVAGKRRRIRFAGFLVTLITFVAPYVYFFLSGSHRDGPGYPQWVIMVVIGLVLATFLLEGGRWLRDVIVARGLRAPGDG
;
A
#
# COMPACT_ATOMS: atom_id res chain seq x y z
N MET A 1 17.00 -45.82 11.36
CA MET A 1 15.72 -45.26 10.91
C MET A 1 15.84 -43.75 10.99
N PRO A 2 15.67 -43.00 9.89
CA PRO A 2 15.72 -41.54 9.99
C PRO A 2 14.40 -41.03 10.55
N GLU A 3 14.49 -40.23 11.62
CA GLU A 3 13.38 -39.49 12.20
C GLU A 3 12.79 -38.55 11.16
N HIS A 4 11.47 -38.69 10.93
CA HIS A 4 10.69 -37.70 10.23
C HIS A 4 10.55 -36.47 11.13
N THR A 5 11.39 -35.46 10.94
CA THR A 5 11.12 -34.11 11.42
C THR A 5 9.79 -33.66 10.81
N PRO A 6 8.74 -33.38 11.59
CA PRO A 6 7.52 -32.84 11.02
C PRO A 6 7.85 -31.46 10.44
N ALA A 7 7.69 -31.32 9.13
CA ALA A 7 7.72 -30.01 8.47
C ALA A 7 6.70 -29.10 9.19
N PRO A 8 7.06 -27.85 9.54
CA PRO A 8 6.11 -26.94 10.17
C PRO A 8 4.95 -26.75 9.20
N ARG A 9 3.75 -27.17 9.61
CA ARG A 9 2.52 -26.89 8.87
C ARG A 9 2.33 -25.38 8.90
N SER A 10 2.77 -24.69 7.85
CA SER A 10 2.49 -23.28 7.66
C SER A 10 0.97 -23.09 7.73
N SER A 11 0.47 -22.43 8.78
CA SER A 11 -0.94 -22.16 8.87
C SER A 11 -1.33 -21.20 7.74
N VAL A 12 -2.56 -21.31 7.24
CA VAL A 12 -3.12 -20.30 6.30
C VAL A 12 -2.98 -18.89 6.89
N MET A 13 -2.98 -18.78 8.23
CA MET A 13 -2.77 -17.54 8.96
C MET A 13 -1.34 -16.99 8.79
N ASP A 14 -0.31 -17.84 8.84
CA ASP A 14 1.09 -17.44 8.60
C ASP A 14 1.26 -16.95 7.17
N MET A 15 0.63 -17.65 6.21
CA MET A 15 0.68 -17.26 4.81
C MET A 15 0.03 -15.89 4.54
N MET A 16 -1.00 -15.52 5.30
CA MET A 16 -1.64 -14.21 5.19
C MET A 16 -0.86 -13.09 5.89
N ALA A 17 -0.10 -13.43 6.93
CA ALA A 17 0.81 -12.53 7.63
C ALA A 17 2.17 -12.37 6.91
N LEU A 18 2.49 -13.25 5.93
CA LEU A 18 3.71 -13.16 5.14
C LEU A 18 3.88 -11.76 4.52
N ARG A 19 5.11 -11.26 4.63
CA ARG A 19 5.55 -9.94 4.16
C ARG A 19 4.78 -8.78 4.78
N SER A 20 4.03 -9.00 5.85
CA SER A 20 3.34 -7.93 6.59
C SER A 20 4.30 -7.21 7.53
N VAL A 21 3.82 -6.14 8.16
CA VAL A 21 4.59 -5.37 9.15
C VAL A 21 4.99 -6.19 10.37
N THR A 22 4.26 -7.28 10.70
CA THR A 22 4.55 -8.14 11.87
C THR A 22 5.83 -8.97 11.72
N GLU A 23 6.46 -8.96 10.54
CA GLU A 23 7.77 -9.57 10.33
C GLU A 23 8.92 -8.67 10.81
N LEU A 24 8.67 -7.38 11.07
CA LEU A 24 9.71 -6.46 11.52
C LEU A 24 10.15 -6.76 12.97
N PRO A 25 11.44 -6.69 13.30
CA PRO A 25 11.95 -6.95 14.64
C PRO A 25 11.26 -6.13 15.72
N VAL A 26 11.07 -4.81 15.49
CA VAL A 26 10.37 -3.93 16.43
C VAL A 26 8.95 -4.39 16.78
N THR A 27 8.21 -4.99 15.84
CA THR A 27 6.84 -5.49 16.07
C THR A 27 6.80 -6.82 16.81
N ARG A 28 7.93 -7.55 16.84
CA ARG A 28 8.08 -8.75 17.65
C ARG A 28 8.51 -8.41 19.07
N ARG A 29 9.26 -7.32 19.26
CA ARG A 29 9.70 -6.88 20.59
C ARG A 29 8.61 -6.12 21.34
N HIS A 30 7.76 -5.37 20.63
CA HIS A 30 6.80 -4.44 21.24
C HIS A 30 5.37 -4.65 20.75
N VAL A 31 4.43 -4.50 21.67
CA VAL A 31 3.00 -4.36 21.36
C VAL A 31 2.78 -2.97 20.75
N LEU A 32 2.09 -2.89 19.61
CA LEU A 32 1.83 -1.64 18.90
C LEU A 32 0.33 -1.44 18.64
N ASP A 33 -0.12 -0.18 18.66
CA ASP A 33 -1.48 0.18 18.29
C ASP A 33 -1.64 0.22 16.76
N PRO A 34 -2.41 -0.72 16.16
CA PRO A 34 -2.63 -0.76 14.72
C PRO A 34 -3.35 0.47 14.18
N GLU A 35 -4.19 1.16 14.97
CA GLU A 35 -4.90 2.35 14.51
C GLU A 35 -3.97 3.56 14.37
N ILE A 36 -2.99 3.69 15.27
CA ILE A 36 -1.94 4.70 15.16
C ILE A 36 -1.12 4.43 13.90
N LEU A 37 -0.63 3.20 13.70
CA LEU A 37 0.14 2.86 12.51
C LEU A 37 -0.63 3.12 11.21
N ARG A 38 -1.92 2.75 11.17
CA ARG A 38 -2.81 3.00 10.03
C ARG A 38 -2.94 4.50 9.73
N THR A 39 -3.12 5.30 10.77
CA THR A 39 -3.31 6.75 10.67
C THR A 39 -2.03 7.45 10.22
N VAL A 40 -0.89 7.14 10.84
CA VAL A 40 0.42 7.73 10.50
C VAL A 40 0.85 7.35 9.08
N ALA A 41 0.68 6.08 8.69
CA ALA A 41 1.01 5.63 7.34
C ALA A 41 0.03 6.13 6.26
N ALA A 42 -1.07 6.79 6.66
CA ALA A 42 -2.17 7.22 5.79
C ALA A 42 -2.69 6.09 4.89
N VAL A 43 -2.89 4.91 5.48
CA VAL A 43 -3.46 3.73 4.81
C VAL A 43 -4.90 3.50 5.26
N ASP A 44 -5.73 2.95 4.36
CA ASP A 44 -7.13 2.67 4.67
C ASP A 44 -7.26 1.44 5.60
N ARG A 45 -6.29 0.53 5.56
CA ARG A 45 -6.30 -0.76 6.25
C ARG A 45 -4.95 -1.08 6.86
N VAL A 46 -4.98 -1.71 8.03
CA VAL A 46 -3.78 -2.17 8.73
C VAL A 46 -3.05 -3.25 7.92
N GLY A 47 -3.77 -4.13 7.22
CA GLY A 47 -3.19 -5.18 6.40
C GLY A 47 -2.43 -4.70 5.16
N ASP A 48 -2.57 -3.42 4.78
CA ASP A 48 -1.80 -2.79 3.70
C ASP A 48 -0.37 -2.41 4.17
N LEU A 49 -0.09 -2.51 5.47
CA LEU A 49 1.25 -2.37 6.03
C LEU A 49 2.06 -3.65 5.77
N THR A 50 3.15 -3.49 5.03
CA THR A 50 4.04 -4.55 4.57
C THR A 50 5.48 -4.23 4.92
N ARG A 51 6.33 -5.23 4.97
CA ARG A 51 7.79 -5.04 5.13
C ARG A 51 8.46 -4.20 4.03
N PHE A 52 7.75 -3.91 2.93
CA PHE A 52 8.27 -3.10 1.83
C PHE A 52 7.90 -1.62 1.93
N ASN A 53 6.86 -1.29 2.70
CA ASN A 53 6.39 0.09 2.89
C ASN A 53 6.48 0.55 4.34
N VAL A 54 6.92 -0.31 5.26
CA VAL A 54 7.28 0.01 6.64
C VAL A 54 8.74 -0.36 6.86
N ALA A 55 9.50 0.50 7.52
CA ALA A 55 10.88 0.24 7.90
C ALA A 55 11.11 0.53 9.39
N GLU A 56 12.03 -0.22 9.99
CA GLU A 56 12.60 0.11 11.30
C GLU A 56 13.79 1.06 11.06
N VAL A 57 13.80 2.22 11.73
CA VAL A 57 14.78 3.29 11.55
C VAL A 57 15.38 3.66 12.92
N PRO A 58 16.35 2.87 13.43
CA PRO A 58 16.99 3.11 14.73
C PRO A 58 17.67 4.49 14.84
N GLU A 59 17.98 5.12 13.71
CA GLU A 59 18.61 6.42 13.59
C GLU A 59 17.78 7.51 14.30
N LEU A 60 16.45 7.37 14.31
CA LEU A 60 15.55 8.31 15.00
C LEU A 60 15.82 8.39 16.52
N ALA A 61 16.27 7.30 17.14
CA ALA A 61 16.59 7.28 18.57
C ALA A 61 17.89 8.04 18.89
N HIS A 62 18.75 8.20 17.89
CA HIS A 62 20.10 8.73 18.01
C HIS A 62 20.24 10.13 17.43
N LEU A 63 19.15 10.78 17.01
CA LEU A 63 19.20 12.12 16.44
C LEU A 63 19.85 13.12 17.39
N SER A 64 20.68 13.97 16.78
CA SER A 64 21.32 15.12 17.39
C SER A 64 20.39 16.34 17.35
N ALA A 65 20.85 17.48 17.88
CA ALA A 65 20.08 18.72 17.81
C ALA A 65 19.80 19.14 16.35
N PRO A 66 18.73 19.90 16.07
CA PRO A 66 18.38 20.30 14.70
C PRO A 66 19.53 20.96 13.93
N GLU A 67 20.35 21.75 14.62
CA GLU A 67 21.49 22.48 14.06
C GLU A 67 22.65 21.55 13.68
N GLU A 68 22.68 20.35 14.25
CA GLU A 68 23.73 19.35 14.06
C GLU A 68 23.37 18.31 12.99
N LEU A 69 22.20 18.39 12.35
CA LEU A 69 21.80 17.41 11.32
C LEU A 69 22.76 17.34 10.11
N LEU A 70 23.46 18.43 9.80
CA LEU A 70 24.50 18.48 8.76
C LEU A 70 25.91 18.47 9.35
N ALA A 71 26.05 18.32 10.67
CA ALA A 71 27.37 18.18 11.26
C ALA A 71 28.06 16.94 10.67
N PRO A 72 29.40 16.87 10.67
CA PRO A 72 30.13 15.66 10.31
C PRO A 72 29.90 14.50 11.32
N ASP A 73 28.84 14.57 12.13
CA ASP A 73 28.37 13.44 12.91
C ASP A 73 27.73 12.40 11.96
N GLU A 74 28.01 11.13 12.18
CA GLU A 74 27.48 10.07 11.31
C GLU A 74 25.94 9.95 11.40
N ARG A 75 25.34 10.57 12.41
CA ARG A 75 23.92 10.46 12.77
C ARG A 75 23.02 11.21 11.80
N GLY A 76 23.38 12.45 11.46
CA GLY A 76 22.67 13.24 10.45
C GLY A 76 22.67 12.55 9.09
N TRP A 77 23.79 11.97 8.70
CA TRP A 77 23.93 11.20 7.47
C TRP A 77 23.14 9.88 7.49
N ALA A 78 23.08 9.19 8.62
CA ALA A 78 22.30 7.96 8.76
C ALA A 78 20.79 8.22 8.57
N LEU A 79 20.25 9.32 9.14
CA LEU A 79 18.88 9.76 8.85
C LEU A 79 18.70 10.09 7.36
N GLY A 80 19.69 10.73 6.74
CA GLY A 80 19.68 11.09 5.32
C GLY A 80 19.60 9.85 4.43
N HIS A 81 20.36 8.81 4.77
CA HIS A 81 20.30 7.52 4.09
C HIS A 81 18.93 6.85 4.26
N ALA A 82 18.35 6.88 5.46
CA ALA A 82 16.99 6.38 5.68
C ALA A 82 15.97 7.13 4.81
N LEU A 83 16.06 8.47 4.73
CA LEU A 83 15.20 9.31 3.88
C LEU A 83 15.35 8.94 2.40
N SER A 84 16.58 8.76 1.91
CA SER A 84 16.83 8.33 0.53
C SER A 84 16.17 6.97 0.26
N LEU A 85 16.35 5.99 1.15
CA LEU A 85 15.68 4.69 1.04
C LEU A 85 14.15 4.82 1.07
N ALA A 86 13.59 5.73 1.86
CA ALA A 86 12.15 5.97 1.89
C ALA A 86 11.62 6.55 0.58
N VAL A 87 12.38 7.44 -0.06
CA VAL A 87 12.08 8.00 -1.38
C VAL A 87 12.12 6.91 -2.45
N GLU A 88 13.19 6.12 -2.51
CA GLU A 88 13.37 5.07 -3.51
C GLU A 88 12.33 3.95 -3.40
N HIS A 89 12.07 3.51 -2.17
CA HIS A 89 11.18 2.37 -1.92
C HIS A 89 9.72 2.77 -1.77
N GLY A 90 9.43 4.06 -1.60
CA GLY A 90 8.08 4.58 -1.36
C GLY A 90 7.55 4.17 0.01
N GLN A 91 8.41 4.20 1.03
CA GLN A 91 8.06 3.87 2.40
C GLN A 91 6.99 4.85 2.92
N ARG A 92 6.09 4.35 3.76
CA ARG A 92 4.93 5.09 4.29
C ARG A 92 5.01 5.31 5.78
N LEU A 93 5.75 4.46 6.47
CA LEU A 93 5.82 4.42 7.91
C LEU A 93 7.23 4.01 8.34
N TRP A 94 7.78 4.75 9.29
CA TRP A 94 8.96 4.39 10.04
C TRP A 94 8.60 4.08 11.47
N LEU A 95 9.24 3.05 12.01
CA LEU A 95 9.14 2.65 13.40
C LEU A 95 10.53 2.77 14.03
N SER A 96 10.60 3.33 15.23
CA SER A 96 11.86 3.40 15.97
C SER A 96 11.62 3.29 17.45
N GLU A 97 12.51 2.60 18.14
CA GLU A 97 12.49 2.46 19.59
C GLU A 97 13.32 3.58 20.21
N VAL A 98 12.66 4.50 20.93
CA VAL A 98 13.26 5.74 21.41
C VAL A 98 13.11 5.84 22.94
N PRO A 99 14.17 6.25 23.68
CA PRO A 99 14.03 6.57 25.09
C PRO A 99 13.00 7.68 25.32
N ARG A 100 12.13 7.56 26.32
CA ARG A 100 11.07 8.56 26.62
C ARG A 100 11.62 9.97 26.81
N GLU A 101 12.79 10.08 27.43
CA GLU A 101 13.51 11.35 27.65
C GLU A 101 13.87 12.07 26.34
N ARG A 102 14.11 11.31 25.26
CA ARG A 102 14.47 11.85 23.94
C ARG A 102 13.27 12.20 23.06
N LEU A 103 12.05 11.85 23.46
CA LEU A 103 10.85 12.19 22.70
C LEU A 103 10.69 13.69 22.50
N GLY A 104 11.03 14.50 23.52
CA GLY A 104 10.98 15.95 23.43
C GLY A 104 11.90 16.47 22.32
N LEU A 105 13.16 16.03 22.33
CA LEU A 105 14.13 16.36 21.28
C LEU A 105 13.64 15.91 19.90
N LEU A 106 13.15 14.67 19.79
CA LEU A 106 12.66 14.13 18.52
C LEU A 106 11.50 14.94 17.93
N ARG A 107 10.56 15.38 18.79
CA ARG A 107 9.45 16.27 18.40
C ARG A 107 9.94 17.65 17.96
N THR A 108 10.96 18.19 18.62
CA THR A 108 11.57 19.46 18.24
C THR A 108 12.28 19.36 16.88
N VAL A 109 13.01 18.27 16.63
CA VAL A 109 13.78 18.07 15.40
C VAL A 109 12.88 17.75 14.21
N LEU A 110 11.99 16.76 14.35
CA LEU A 110 11.16 16.30 13.23
C LEU A 110 9.93 17.17 13.01
N GLY A 111 9.32 17.65 14.09
CA GLY A 111 8.02 18.31 14.10
C GLY A 111 7.08 17.64 15.09
N GLU A 112 6.43 18.45 15.93
CA GLU A 112 5.66 17.96 17.09
C GLU A 112 4.53 17.01 16.70
N HIS A 113 3.85 17.31 15.59
CA HIS A 113 2.71 16.56 15.05
C HIS A 113 3.09 15.43 14.08
N LEU A 114 4.39 15.24 13.80
CA LEU A 114 4.88 14.14 12.95
C LEU A 114 5.27 12.89 13.76
N VAL A 115 5.50 13.06 15.06
CA VAL A 115 6.02 12.03 15.96
C VAL A 115 4.89 11.46 16.80
N HIS A 116 4.47 10.23 16.48
CA HIS A 116 3.37 9.57 17.17
C HIS A 116 3.88 8.39 18.00
N ILE A 117 3.40 8.24 19.23
CA ILE A 117 3.74 7.07 20.06
C ILE A 117 2.86 5.91 19.59
N ALA A 118 3.48 4.82 19.15
CA ALA A 118 2.79 3.63 18.65
C ALA A 118 2.67 2.51 19.70
N SER A 119 3.56 2.46 20.68
CA SER A 119 3.44 1.55 21.82
C SER A 119 2.31 2.03 22.75
N PRO A 120 1.38 1.15 23.19
CA PRO A 120 0.38 1.53 24.18
C PRO A 120 1.08 1.92 25.49
N GLU A 121 0.53 2.90 26.21
CA GLU A 121 0.97 3.18 27.57
C GLU A 121 0.71 1.93 28.43
N ALA A 122 1.77 1.41 29.06
CA ALA A 122 1.61 0.36 30.05
C ALA A 122 0.68 0.90 31.16
N PRO A 123 -0.39 0.16 31.53
CA PRO A 123 -1.24 0.59 32.63
C PRO A 123 -0.38 0.75 33.89
N GLU A 124 -0.53 1.89 34.56
CA GLU A 124 0.17 2.16 35.82
C GLU A 124 -0.05 0.98 36.78
N GLY A 125 1.03 0.25 37.08
CA GLY A 125 1.02 -0.84 38.07
C GLY A 125 1.21 -2.27 37.55
N VAL A 126 1.33 -2.51 36.24
CA VAL A 126 1.68 -3.85 35.72
C VAL A 126 3.17 -3.92 35.39
N LYS A 127 3.96 -4.58 36.25
CA LYS A 127 5.35 -4.91 35.94
C LYS A 127 5.39 -5.87 34.74
N PRO A 128 6.26 -5.62 33.74
CA PRO A 128 6.44 -6.56 32.64
C PRO A 128 6.92 -7.92 33.18
N PRO A 129 6.60 -9.03 32.48
CA PRO A 129 7.15 -10.33 32.85
C PRO A 129 8.68 -10.24 32.81
N GLN A 130 9.32 -10.56 33.93
CA GLN A 130 10.78 -10.62 34.02
C GLN A 130 11.26 -11.67 33.00
N SER A 131 11.92 -11.21 31.94
CA SER A 131 12.75 -12.10 31.15
C SER A 131 13.90 -12.53 32.06
N ASN A 132 13.96 -13.82 32.38
CA ASN A 132 15.05 -14.37 33.15
C ASN A 132 16.34 -14.28 32.33
N GLY A 133 17.21 -13.32 32.68
CA GLY A 133 18.61 -13.30 32.25
C GLY A 133 19.02 -12.11 31.39
N GLY A 134 18.94 -10.89 31.93
CA GLY A 134 19.61 -9.71 31.37
C GLY A 134 19.39 -8.50 32.26
N GLU A 135 20.43 -8.06 32.98
CA GLU A 135 20.38 -6.84 33.79
C GLU A 135 20.14 -5.60 32.91
N GLY A 136 19.00 -4.93 33.12
CA GLY A 136 18.84 -3.49 32.88
C GLY A 136 18.03 -3.04 31.65
N THR A 137 17.08 -2.12 31.90
CA THR A 137 16.64 -0.99 31.02
C THR A 137 15.44 -1.10 30.06
N ASP A 138 14.42 -1.93 30.30
CA ASP A 138 13.21 -1.92 29.44
C ASP A 138 12.07 -0.99 29.93
N GLU A 139 12.20 -0.35 31.09
CA GLU A 139 11.14 0.49 31.69
C GLU A 139 10.99 1.90 31.07
N GLY A 140 11.85 2.30 30.12
CA GLY A 140 11.96 3.70 29.65
C GLY A 140 11.88 3.91 28.13
N ARG A 141 11.65 2.88 27.32
CA ARG A 141 11.62 3.00 25.86
C ARG A 141 10.21 2.93 25.31
N VAL A 142 9.97 3.66 24.23
CA VAL A 142 8.69 3.68 23.52
C VAL A 142 8.92 3.53 22.04
N VAL A 143 7.97 2.91 21.35
CA VAL A 143 8.02 2.83 19.89
C VAL A 143 7.33 4.05 19.31
N VAL A 144 8.06 4.78 18.47
CA VAL A 144 7.58 5.95 17.74
C VAL A 144 7.30 5.57 16.29
N ALA A 145 6.18 6.08 15.79
CA ALA A 145 5.78 6.03 14.39
C ALA A 145 5.92 7.42 13.74
N VAL A 146 6.62 7.47 12.60
CA VAL A 146 6.80 8.68 11.79
C VAL A 146 6.42 8.39 10.34
N SER A 147 5.76 9.33 9.67
CA SER A 147 5.52 9.23 8.23
C SER A 147 6.64 9.94 7.46
N PRO A 148 7.55 9.22 6.77
CA PRO A 148 8.61 9.86 5.98
C PRO A 148 8.04 10.76 4.87
N ARG A 149 6.84 10.44 4.36
CA ARG A 149 6.20 11.26 3.32
C ARG A 149 5.73 12.61 3.85
N ARG A 150 5.13 12.64 5.04
CA ARG A 150 4.75 13.91 5.68
C ARG A 150 5.99 14.69 6.12
N LEU A 151 7.01 14.00 6.61
CA LEU A 151 8.30 14.62 6.94
C LEU A 151 8.92 15.31 5.71
N LEU A 152 8.99 14.62 4.57
CA LEU A 152 9.47 15.19 3.31
C LEU A 152 8.60 16.37 2.83
N ASP A 153 7.26 16.25 2.92
CA ASP A 153 6.35 17.32 2.52
C ASP A 153 6.56 18.57 3.39
N GLU A 154 6.74 18.42 4.71
CA GLU A 154 6.91 19.54 5.63
C GLU A 154 8.30 20.17 5.57
N TRP A 155 9.36 19.35 5.54
CA TRP A 155 10.73 19.84 5.47
C TRP A 155 11.05 20.49 4.12
N ALA A 156 10.37 20.09 3.03
CA ALA A 156 10.52 20.75 1.74
C ALA A 156 10.02 22.21 1.74
N THR A 157 9.09 22.55 2.63
CA THR A 157 8.55 23.91 2.82
C THR A 157 8.92 24.52 4.18
N GLY A 158 9.84 23.87 4.90
CA GLY A 158 10.19 24.20 6.28
C GLY A 158 11.27 25.26 6.37
N THR A 159 12.17 25.11 7.34
CA THR A 159 13.26 26.06 7.55
C THR A 159 14.33 25.96 6.45
N PRO A 160 15.13 27.01 6.19
CA PRO A 160 16.23 26.94 5.23
C PRO A 160 17.22 25.81 5.51
N GLU A 161 17.45 25.48 6.78
CA GLU A 161 18.33 24.40 7.23
C GLU A 161 17.76 23.03 6.84
N GLN A 162 16.45 22.81 7.03
CA GLN A 162 15.76 21.58 6.62
C GLN A 162 15.79 21.41 5.11
N ILE A 163 15.53 22.49 4.35
CA ILE A 163 15.61 22.46 2.88
C ILE A 163 17.04 22.17 2.43
N SER A 164 18.04 22.81 3.04
CA SER A 164 19.45 22.56 2.74
C SER A 164 19.83 21.11 3.03
N TYR A 165 19.39 20.57 4.16
CA TYR A 165 19.61 19.17 4.53
C TYR A 165 19.01 18.23 3.49
N LEU A 166 17.75 18.43 3.09
CA LEU A 166 17.10 17.63 2.06
C LEU A 166 17.84 17.68 0.72
N ARG A 167 18.34 18.86 0.31
CA ARG A 167 19.14 18.99 -0.93
C ARG A 167 20.39 18.13 -0.88
N THR A 168 21.08 18.11 0.25
CA THR A 168 22.32 17.35 0.44
C THR A 168 22.06 15.85 0.49
N VAL A 169 21.09 15.39 1.29
CA VAL A 169 20.93 13.95 1.55
C VAL A 169 20.13 13.21 0.48
N LEU A 170 19.33 13.91 -0.31
CA LEU A 170 18.52 13.31 -1.37
C LEU A 170 19.12 13.50 -2.77
N GLU A 171 20.30 14.11 -2.87
CA GLU A 171 21.00 14.29 -4.15
C GLU A 171 21.14 12.95 -4.88
N GLY A 172 20.71 12.90 -6.14
CA GLY A 172 20.80 11.69 -6.97
C GLY A 172 19.87 10.53 -6.57
N THR A 173 18.90 10.75 -5.67
CA THR A 173 17.93 9.72 -5.28
C THR A 173 16.85 9.52 -6.36
N ASP A 174 16.38 8.29 -6.59
CA ASP A 174 15.31 7.99 -7.58
C ASP A 174 13.90 8.22 -7.00
N PRO A 175 13.13 9.20 -7.50
CA PRO A 175 11.82 9.54 -6.96
C PRO A 175 10.66 8.72 -7.54
N LEU A 176 10.90 7.63 -8.29
CA LEU A 176 9.88 6.89 -9.04
C LEU A 176 8.62 6.54 -8.22
N ARG A 177 8.80 6.19 -6.93
CA ARG A 177 7.73 5.74 -6.03
C ARG A 177 7.11 6.84 -5.17
N VAL A 178 7.65 8.05 -5.23
CA VAL A 178 7.16 9.21 -4.46
C VAL A 178 5.81 9.69 -4.99
N SER A 179 5.00 10.35 -4.16
CA SER A 179 3.77 11.04 -4.60
C SER A 179 4.06 12.11 -5.64
N ARG A 180 3.07 12.48 -6.46
CA ARG A 180 3.19 13.69 -7.30
C ARG A 180 3.29 14.97 -6.45
N HIS A 181 2.55 15.03 -5.34
CA HIS A 181 2.59 16.14 -4.39
C HIS A 181 3.99 16.33 -3.79
N THR A 182 4.51 15.29 -3.12
CA THR A 182 5.85 15.32 -2.52
C THR A 182 6.96 15.56 -3.54
N LEU A 183 6.84 14.99 -4.76
CA LEU A 183 7.79 15.30 -5.83
C LEU A 183 7.76 16.78 -6.21
N ALA A 184 6.58 17.38 -6.31
CA ALA A 184 6.46 18.81 -6.60
C ALA A 184 7.05 19.66 -5.47
N ALA A 185 6.80 19.32 -4.21
CA ALA A 185 7.38 20.01 -3.05
C ALA A 185 8.92 19.92 -3.05
N LEU A 186 9.50 18.74 -3.31
CA LEU A 186 10.96 18.56 -3.41
C LEU A 186 11.57 19.30 -4.60
N GLN A 187 10.86 19.38 -5.73
CA GLN A 187 11.28 20.16 -6.90
C GLN A 187 11.25 21.67 -6.62
N GLU A 188 10.22 22.15 -5.92
CA GLU A 188 10.12 23.54 -5.47
C GLU A 188 11.24 23.89 -4.47
N ALA A 189 11.56 22.94 -3.59
CA ALA A 189 12.71 22.99 -2.70
C ALA A 189 14.06 22.90 -3.43
N LYS A 190 14.11 22.72 -4.76
CA LYS A 190 15.33 22.55 -5.58
C LYS A 190 16.23 21.39 -5.14
N VAL A 191 15.63 20.28 -4.70
CA VAL A 191 16.36 19.03 -4.43
C VAL A 191 16.72 18.37 -5.76
N ASP A 192 18.00 18.04 -5.96
CA ASP A 192 18.47 17.42 -7.21
C ASP A 192 18.19 15.91 -7.22
N LEU A 193 17.04 15.55 -7.80
CA LEU A 193 16.57 14.16 -7.91
C LEU A 193 16.81 13.63 -9.32
N VAL A 194 16.99 12.30 -9.47
CA VAL A 194 17.19 11.69 -10.79
C VAL A 194 16.03 12.04 -11.73
N PRO A 195 16.29 12.69 -12.88
CA PRO A 195 15.23 13.05 -13.81
C PRO A 195 14.65 11.78 -14.44
N ARG A 196 13.35 11.55 -14.23
CA ARG A 196 12.59 10.46 -14.86
C ARG A 196 11.55 11.03 -15.81
N ALA A 197 11.55 10.55 -17.07
CA ALA A 197 10.52 10.91 -18.03
C ALA A 197 9.14 10.42 -17.55
N GLY A 198 8.11 11.26 -17.68
CA GLY A 198 6.75 10.95 -17.23
C GLY A 198 6.17 9.66 -17.81
N ILE A 199 6.63 9.26 -19.01
CA ILE A 199 6.25 8.01 -19.68
C ILE A 199 6.73 6.78 -18.90
N VAL A 200 7.95 6.81 -18.33
CA VAL A 200 8.47 5.67 -17.54
C VAL A 200 7.60 5.44 -16.31
N ARG A 201 7.19 6.52 -15.64
CA ARG A 201 6.28 6.46 -14.49
C ARG A 201 4.87 6.02 -14.89
N LEU A 202 4.43 6.33 -16.10
CA LEU A 202 3.16 5.85 -16.65
C LEU A 202 3.20 4.34 -16.94
N LEU A 203 4.27 3.84 -17.55
CA LEU A 203 4.46 2.42 -17.86
C LEU A 203 4.61 1.55 -16.60
N HIS A 204 5.10 2.11 -15.50
CA HIS A 204 5.15 1.41 -14.20
C HIS A 204 3.84 1.53 -13.40
N ASN A 205 2.85 2.29 -13.88
CA ASN A 205 1.58 2.42 -13.19
C ASN A 205 0.67 1.21 -13.51
N PRO A 206 0.35 0.35 -12.52
CA PRO A 206 -0.43 -0.86 -12.76
C PRO A 206 -1.83 -0.57 -13.30
N ARG A 207 -2.42 0.60 -12.98
CA ARG A 207 -3.71 1.00 -13.54
C ARG A 207 -3.60 1.28 -15.02
N PHE A 208 -2.56 2.01 -15.44
CA PHE A 208 -2.32 2.29 -16.84
C PHE A 208 -2.10 1.00 -17.62
N LEU A 209 -1.28 0.08 -17.10
CA LEU A 209 -1.07 -1.22 -17.72
C LEU A 209 -2.38 -2.01 -17.86
N ALA A 210 -3.23 -2.04 -16.84
CA ALA A 210 -4.53 -2.71 -16.92
C ALA A 210 -5.44 -2.09 -18.02
N TYR A 211 -5.54 -0.76 -18.07
CA TYR A 211 -6.28 -0.09 -19.15
C TYR A 211 -5.67 -0.34 -20.53
N ALA A 212 -4.35 -0.27 -20.66
CA ALA A 212 -3.66 -0.51 -21.91
C ALA A 212 -3.90 -1.95 -22.40
N THR A 213 -3.79 -2.95 -21.51
CA THR A 213 -4.05 -4.35 -21.84
C THR A 213 -5.48 -4.57 -22.32
N VAL A 214 -6.48 -4.09 -21.58
CA VAL A 214 -7.88 -4.27 -21.98
C VAL A 214 -8.19 -3.49 -23.25
N PHE A 215 -7.62 -2.30 -23.43
CA PHE A 215 -7.78 -1.51 -24.65
C PHE A 215 -7.19 -2.22 -25.87
N ILE A 216 -5.97 -2.77 -25.77
CA ILE A 216 -5.32 -3.53 -26.84
C ILE A 216 -6.17 -4.77 -27.18
N TYR A 217 -6.59 -5.54 -26.18
CA TYR A 217 -7.44 -6.70 -26.38
C TYR A 217 -8.77 -6.34 -27.06
N SER A 218 -9.46 -5.31 -26.57
CA SER A 218 -10.75 -4.88 -27.11
C SER A 218 -10.62 -4.35 -28.54
N SER A 219 -9.51 -3.67 -28.85
CA SER A 219 -9.20 -3.20 -30.21
C SER A 219 -8.95 -4.35 -31.18
N LEU A 220 -8.29 -5.42 -30.73
CA LEU A 220 -7.99 -6.60 -31.54
C LEU A 220 -9.19 -7.54 -31.71
N ARG A 221 -10.14 -7.52 -30.76
CA ARG A 221 -11.30 -8.44 -30.73
C ARG A 221 -12.22 -8.30 -31.93
N ALA A 222 -12.30 -7.12 -32.53
CA ALA A 222 -13.12 -6.91 -33.72
C ALA A 222 -12.53 -7.60 -34.98
N LEU A 223 -11.21 -7.89 -35.01
CA LEU A 223 -10.54 -8.43 -36.20
C LEU A 223 -11.13 -9.77 -36.66
N PRO A 224 -11.29 -10.82 -35.81
CA PRO A 224 -11.84 -12.09 -36.26
C PRO A 224 -13.27 -11.99 -36.82
N ALA A 225 -14.10 -11.08 -36.28
CA ALA A 225 -15.48 -10.91 -36.70
C ALA A 225 -15.59 -10.31 -38.12
N VAL A 226 -14.63 -9.48 -38.53
CA VAL A 226 -14.57 -8.92 -39.89
C VAL A 226 -14.25 -9.98 -40.94
N TYR A 227 -13.50 -11.02 -40.55
CA TYR A 227 -13.12 -12.12 -41.46
C TYR A 227 -14.08 -13.32 -41.41
N ALA A 228 -15.14 -13.26 -40.60
CA ALA A 228 -16.09 -14.37 -40.47
C ALA A 228 -17.07 -14.43 -41.67
N PRO A 229 -17.19 -15.58 -42.36
CA PRO A 229 -18.12 -15.72 -43.47
C PRO A 229 -19.57 -15.60 -42.97
N GLY A 230 -20.27 -14.54 -43.38
CA GLY A 230 -21.67 -14.27 -43.01
C GLY A 230 -21.90 -12.96 -42.23
N PHE A 231 -20.85 -12.23 -41.85
CA PHE A 231 -21.00 -10.96 -41.14
C PHE A 231 -21.52 -9.84 -42.07
N ARG A 232 -22.74 -9.34 -41.81
CA ARG A 232 -23.38 -8.23 -42.57
C ARG A 232 -23.46 -6.91 -41.78
N GLY A 233 -22.88 -6.84 -40.59
CA GLY A 233 -22.88 -5.63 -39.73
C GLY A 233 -21.76 -4.65 -40.09
N ASN A 234 -21.81 -3.42 -39.55
CA ASN A 234 -20.71 -2.45 -39.69
C ASN A 234 -19.61 -2.75 -38.64
N PRO A 235 -18.38 -3.12 -39.05
CA PRO A 235 -17.26 -3.39 -38.13
C PRO A 235 -16.95 -2.24 -37.17
N TRP A 236 -17.10 -0.99 -37.64
CA TRP A 236 -16.82 0.20 -36.84
C TRP A 236 -17.79 0.36 -35.68
N VAL A 237 -19.03 -0.10 -35.82
CA VAL A 237 -20.04 -0.04 -34.75
C VAL A 237 -19.72 -1.05 -33.66
N LEU A 238 -19.36 -2.29 -34.03
CA LEU A 238 -18.92 -3.30 -33.05
C LEU A 238 -17.64 -2.86 -32.33
N TRP A 239 -16.67 -2.38 -33.08
CA TRP A 239 -15.40 -1.88 -32.53
C TRP A 239 -15.62 -0.70 -31.56
N SER A 240 -16.51 0.23 -31.90
CA SER A 240 -16.85 1.36 -31.03
C SER A 240 -17.54 0.92 -29.75
N ILE A 241 -18.47 -0.05 -29.83
CA ILE A 241 -19.13 -0.60 -28.64
C ILE A 241 -18.11 -1.31 -27.74
N ASP A 242 -17.21 -2.13 -28.30
CA ASP A 242 -16.18 -2.82 -27.52
C ASP A 242 -15.24 -1.82 -26.82
N ILE A 243 -14.80 -0.75 -27.49
CA ILE A 243 -13.94 0.27 -26.87
C ILE A 243 -14.67 1.07 -25.80
N VAL A 244 -15.90 1.53 -26.08
CA VAL A 244 -16.69 2.35 -25.15
C VAL A 244 -17.04 1.55 -23.89
N THR A 245 -17.29 0.24 -24.02
CA THR A 245 -17.61 -0.64 -22.88
C THR A 245 -16.38 -1.11 -22.11
N ALA A 246 -15.21 -1.21 -22.75
CA ALA A 246 -13.95 -1.60 -22.13
C ALA A 246 -13.50 -0.62 -21.02
N VAL A 247 -13.70 0.69 -21.22
CA VAL A 247 -13.30 1.71 -20.24
C VAL A 247 -14.05 1.58 -18.89
N PRO A 248 -15.39 1.61 -18.84
CA PRO A 248 -16.12 1.45 -17.59
C PRO A 248 -15.94 0.05 -16.99
N TYR A 249 -15.82 -1.01 -17.82
CA TYR A 249 -15.56 -2.37 -17.33
C TYR A 249 -14.21 -2.47 -16.60
N THR A 250 -13.14 -1.96 -17.22
CA THR A 250 -11.79 -1.96 -16.64
C THR A 250 -11.74 -1.12 -15.37
N TRP A 251 -12.38 0.05 -15.40
CA TRP A 251 -12.55 0.86 -14.20
C TRP A 251 -13.25 0.07 -13.09
N GLY A 252 -14.33 -0.64 -13.43
CA GLY A 252 -15.11 -1.43 -12.48
C GLY A 252 -14.26 -2.48 -11.76
N ILE A 253 -13.44 -3.24 -12.51
CA ILE A 253 -12.54 -4.25 -11.93
C ILE A 253 -11.48 -3.60 -11.05
N ILE A 254 -10.82 -2.55 -11.54
CA ILE A 254 -9.79 -1.83 -10.78
C ILE A 254 -10.40 -1.21 -9.53
N ALA A 255 -11.60 -0.64 -9.62
CA ALA A 255 -12.29 -0.02 -8.49
C ALA A 255 -12.72 -1.07 -7.47
N MET A 256 -13.25 -2.21 -7.92
CA MET A 256 -13.63 -3.36 -7.08
C MET A 256 -12.43 -3.93 -6.32
N VAL A 257 -11.28 -4.09 -6.99
CA VAL A 257 -10.09 -4.70 -6.41
C VAL A 257 -9.22 -3.66 -5.68
N ALA A 258 -8.89 -2.53 -6.27
CA ALA A 258 -7.93 -1.56 -5.73
C ALA A 258 -8.57 -0.27 -5.17
N GLY A 259 -9.91 -0.22 -5.07
CA GLY A 259 -10.63 0.94 -4.55
C GLY A 259 -10.39 1.15 -3.05
N LYS A 260 -10.01 2.38 -2.70
CA LYS A 260 -9.77 2.81 -1.31
C LYS A 260 -11.01 2.64 -0.43
N ARG A 261 -12.13 3.23 -0.87
CA ARG A 261 -13.39 3.23 -0.11
C ARG A 261 -14.29 2.06 -0.51
N ARG A 262 -15.00 1.47 0.47
CA ARG A 262 -16.01 0.41 0.25
C ARG A 262 -17.07 0.82 -0.78
N ARG A 263 -17.48 2.08 -0.79
CA ARG A 263 -18.43 2.63 -1.79
C ARG A 263 -17.87 2.61 -3.22
N ILE A 264 -16.60 2.95 -3.41
CA ILE A 264 -15.94 2.91 -4.72
C ILE A 264 -15.80 1.46 -5.20
N ARG A 265 -15.47 0.55 -4.28
CA ARG A 265 -15.41 -0.89 -4.58
C ARG A 265 -16.77 -1.45 -5.00
N PHE A 266 -17.82 -1.11 -4.26
CA PHE A 266 -19.19 -1.53 -4.59
C PHE A 266 -19.67 -0.92 -5.92
N ALA A 267 -19.40 0.36 -6.16
CA ALA A 267 -19.67 0.99 -7.45
C ALA A 267 -18.91 0.30 -8.58
N GLY A 268 -17.65 -0.07 -8.36
CA GLY A 268 -16.84 -0.83 -9.30
C GLY A 268 -17.45 -2.19 -9.63
N PHE A 269 -17.84 -2.95 -8.60
CA PHE A 269 -18.55 -4.21 -8.76
C PHE A 269 -19.85 -4.05 -9.57
N LEU A 270 -20.67 -3.04 -9.23
CA LEU A 270 -21.92 -2.77 -9.93
C LEU A 270 -21.69 -2.42 -11.41
N VAL A 271 -20.70 -1.58 -11.70
CA VAL A 271 -20.33 -1.23 -13.08
C VAL A 271 -19.83 -2.46 -13.84
N THR A 272 -18.96 -3.28 -13.25
CA THR A 272 -18.48 -4.54 -13.86
C THR A 272 -19.65 -5.49 -14.13
N LEU A 273 -20.57 -5.65 -13.19
CA LEU A 273 -21.73 -6.50 -13.33
C LEU A 273 -22.65 -6.02 -14.46
N ILE A 274 -22.99 -4.73 -14.49
CA ILE A 274 -23.86 -4.14 -15.51
C ILE A 274 -23.21 -4.24 -16.89
N THR A 275 -21.94 -3.85 -17.02
CA THR A 275 -21.22 -3.88 -18.31
C THR A 275 -21.04 -5.30 -18.84
N PHE A 276 -20.88 -6.29 -17.95
CA PHE A 276 -20.83 -7.69 -18.32
C PHE A 276 -22.20 -8.25 -18.74
N VAL A 277 -23.27 -7.92 -18.02
CA VAL A 277 -24.62 -8.49 -18.21
C VAL A 277 -25.38 -7.82 -19.37
N ALA A 278 -25.13 -6.53 -19.62
CA ALA A 278 -25.90 -5.72 -20.58
C ALA A 278 -25.98 -6.31 -22.00
N PRO A 279 -24.90 -6.84 -22.61
CA PRO A 279 -25.00 -7.48 -23.92
C PRO A 279 -25.96 -8.68 -23.92
N TYR A 280 -25.95 -9.52 -22.87
CA TYR A 280 -26.81 -10.70 -22.76
C TYR A 280 -28.27 -10.33 -22.58
N VAL A 281 -28.57 -9.30 -21.79
CA VAL A 281 -29.94 -8.79 -21.63
C VAL A 281 -30.44 -8.24 -22.96
N TYR A 282 -29.61 -7.48 -23.69
CA TYR A 282 -29.94 -6.98 -25.02
C TYR A 282 -30.25 -8.13 -26.00
N PHE A 283 -29.38 -9.14 -26.08
CA PHE A 283 -29.60 -10.30 -26.95
C PHE A 283 -30.81 -11.14 -26.54
N PHE A 284 -31.09 -11.25 -25.24
CA PHE A 284 -32.29 -11.94 -24.74
C PHE A 284 -33.57 -11.20 -25.14
N LEU A 285 -33.67 -9.90 -24.88
CA LEU A 285 -34.82 -9.08 -25.26
C LEU A 285 -35.01 -9.01 -26.79
N SER A 286 -33.92 -8.95 -27.54
CA SER A 286 -33.95 -8.88 -29.00
C SER A 286 -34.20 -10.24 -29.68
N GLY A 287 -33.74 -11.33 -29.07
CA GLY A 287 -33.92 -12.71 -29.55
C GLY A 287 -35.26 -13.36 -29.18
N SER A 288 -36.06 -12.72 -28.33
CA SER A 288 -37.36 -13.20 -27.86
C SER A 288 -38.45 -13.31 -28.96
N HIS A 289 -38.17 -12.91 -30.19
CA HIS A 289 -39.17 -12.86 -31.28
C HIS A 289 -39.12 -14.03 -32.27
N ARG A 290 -38.08 -14.87 -32.28
CA ARG A 290 -37.99 -16.06 -33.15
C ARG A 290 -37.04 -17.10 -32.53
N ASP A 291 -37.60 -18.12 -31.89
CA ASP A 291 -36.96 -19.41 -31.55
C ASP A 291 -35.50 -19.37 -31.05
N GLY A 292 -35.15 -18.34 -30.28
CA GLY A 292 -33.81 -18.18 -29.72
C GLY A 292 -33.61 -19.05 -28.48
N PRO A 293 -32.40 -19.60 -28.25
CA PRO A 293 -32.09 -20.29 -26.99
C PRO A 293 -32.30 -19.31 -25.83
N GLY A 294 -32.97 -19.77 -24.77
CA GLY A 294 -33.24 -18.97 -23.56
C GLY A 294 -31.97 -18.39 -22.92
N TYR A 295 -32.14 -17.52 -21.92
CA TYR A 295 -31.01 -16.84 -21.26
C TYR A 295 -29.89 -17.83 -20.91
N PRO A 296 -28.65 -17.66 -21.43
CA PRO A 296 -27.64 -18.68 -21.29
C PRO A 296 -27.27 -18.89 -19.81
N GLN A 297 -27.53 -20.10 -19.31
CA GLN A 297 -27.34 -20.44 -17.89
C GLN A 297 -25.90 -20.24 -17.40
N TRP A 298 -24.92 -20.35 -18.29
CA TRP A 298 -23.52 -20.08 -17.96
C TRP A 298 -23.27 -18.62 -17.55
N VAL A 299 -24.06 -17.66 -18.04
CA VAL A 299 -23.95 -16.25 -17.63
C VAL A 299 -24.33 -16.11 -16.16
N ILE A 300 -25.36 -16.83 -15.72
CA ILE A 300 -25.75 -16.90 -14.29
C ILE A 300 -24.57 -17.45 -13.46
N MET A 301 -23.90 -18.50 -13.93
CA MET A 301 -22.73 -19.06 -13.25
C MET A 301 -21.57 -18.05 -13.16
N VAL A 302 -21.31 -17.26 -14.21
CA VAL A 302 -20.28 -16.22 -14.19
C VAL A 302 -20.65 -15.08 -13.24
N VAL A 303 -21.92 -14.67 -13.21
CA VAL A 303 -22.41 -13.66 -12.26
C VAL A 303 -22.28 -14.14 -10.82
N ILE A 304 -22.68 -15.37 -10.52
CA ILE A 304 -22.47 -16.00 -9.21
C ILE A 304 -20.98 -16.04 -8.87
N GLY A 305 -20.13 -16.42 -9.83
CA GLY A 305 -18.68 -16.43 -9.67
C GLY A 305 -18.10 -15.05 -9.34
N LEU A 306 -18.52 -14.00 -10.05
CA LEU A 306 -18.10 -12.60 -9.80
C LEU A 306 -18.52 -12.12 -8.41
N VAL A 307 -19.76 -12.40 -8.01
CA VAL A 307 -20.28 -12.08 -6.69
C VAL A 307 -19.45 -12.79 -5.61
N LEU A 308 -19.29 -14.11 -5.75
CA LEU A 308 -18.54 -14.93 -4.80
C LEU A 308 -17.07 -14.51 -4.71
N ALA A 309 -16.42 -14.23 -5.84
CA ALA A 309 -15.05 -13.73 -5.89
C ALA A 309 -14.91 -12.38 -5.17
N THR A 310 -15.89 -11.49 -5.32
CA THR A 310 -15.89 -10.19 -4.61
C THR A 310 -15.97 -10.38 -3.10
N PHE A 311 -16.85 -11.27 -2.63
CA PHE A 311 -16.94 -11.61 -1.21
C PHE A 311 -15.66 -12.28 -0.70
N LEU A 312 -15.07 -13.20 -1.46
CA LEU A 312 -13.80 -13.87 -1.10
C LEU A 312 -12.65 -12.87 -0.98
N LEU A 313 -12.50 -11.96 -1.96
CA LEU A 313 -11.44 -10.94 -1.94
C LEU A 313 -11.57 -9.99 -0.75
N GLU A 314 -12.80 -9.53 -0.47
CA GLU A 314 -13.06 -8.66 0.68
C GLU A 314 -12.86 -9.40 2.01
N GLY A 315 -13.33 -10.63 2.10
CA GLY A 315 -13.16 -11.50 3.26
C GLY A 315 -11.69 -11.80 3.55
N GLY A 316 -10.90 -12.12 2.53
CA GLY A 316 -9.46 -12.35 2.66
C GLY A 316 -8.69 -11.12 3.13
N ARG A 317 -9.04 -9.93 2.64
CA ARG A 317 -8.42 -8.67 3.10
C ARG A 317 -8.81 -8.32 4.52
N TRP A 318 -10.08 -8.49 4.87
CA TRP A 318 -10.52 -8.31 6.24
C TRP A 318 -9.82 -9.30 7.19
N LEU A 319 -9.67 -10.56 6.77
CA LEU A 319 -8.94 -11.56 7.56
C LEU A 319 -7.47 -11.16 7.74
N ARG A 320 -6.81 -10.67 6.68
CA ARG A 320 -5.45 -10.10 6.77
C ARG A 320 -5.39 -8.92 7.73
N ASP A 321 -6.35 -7.99 7.69
CA ASP A 321 -6.39 -6.85 8.62
C ASP A 321 -6.47 -7.33 10.07
N VAL A 322 -7.33 -8.31 10.33
CA VAL A 322 -7.51 -8.89 11.66
C VAL A 322 -6.26 -9.63 12.13
N ILE A 323 -5.63 -10.43 11.25
CA ILE A 323 -4.39 -11.16 11.58
C ILE A 323 -3.26 -10.18 11.88
N VAL A 324 -3.06 -9.17 11.04
CA VAL A 324 -1.99 -8.17 11.24
C VAL A 324 -2.26 -7.35 12.50
N ALA A 325 -3.50 -6.91 12.74
CA ALA A 325 -3.85 -6.18 13.95
C ALA A 325 -3.70 -7.02 15.23
N ARG A 326 -3.99 -8.33 15.18
CA ARG A 326 -3.72 -9.24 16.29
C ARG A 326 -2.22 -9.44 16.50
N GLY A 327 -1.44 -9.63 15.42
CA GLY A 327 0.00 -9.79 15.49
C GLY A 327 0.71 -8.57 16.08
N LEU A 328 0.23 -7.36 15.74
CA LEU A 328 0.72 -6.11 16.35
C LEU A 328 0.37 -5.98 17.83
N ARG A 329 -0.72 -6.62 18.28
CA ARG A 329 -1.18 -6.58 19.68
C ARG A 329 -0.67 -7.75 20.51
N ALA A 330 -0.08 -8.76 19.89
CA ALA A 330 0.45 -9.90 20.59
C ALA A 330 1.78 -9.49 21.26
N PRO A 331 1.95 -9.74 22.57
CA PRO A 331 3.28 -9.63 23.16
C PRO A 331 4.20 -10.63 22.45
N GLY A 332 5.43 -10.20 22.16
CA GLY A 332 6.41 -11.08 21.54
C GLY A 332 6.68 -12.31 22.38
N ASP A 333 6.70 -13.48 21.75
CA ASP A 333 7.40 -14.65 22.30
C ASP A 333 8.90 -14.38 22.13
N GLY A 334 9.47 -13.63 23.09
CA GLY A 334 10.91 -13.40 23.24
C GLY A 334 11.58 -14.56 23.97
#